data_AF-E4XC02-F1
#
_entry.id   AF-E4XC02-F1
#
_cell.length_a   1.000
_cell.length_b   1.000
_cell.length_c   1.000
_cell.angle_alpha   90.00
_cell.angle_beta   90.00
_cell.angle_gamma   90.00
#
_symmetry.space_group_name_H-M   'P 1'
#
loop_
_entity.id
_entity.type
_entity.pdbx_description
1 polymer ?
#
loop_
_entity_poly.entity_id
_entity_poly.type
_entity_poly.pdbx_seq_one_letter_code
_entity_poly.pdbx_strand_id
1 'polypeptide(L)'
;MNVIQNGPSHRVAELARAMAPDPFSREKLDFLKLGFQDNQYEELEALRCKDRRHNGHCNCVHRYIISSGDVPSGERPWQREHINSSASLDRFKRVICIHNEALNLKNTRNPVAGRKYSEAFSDFVTVHKKELTQNKICKKAISTVLHCSLNFLYRDQNNNKRRVPRIEDLVSKRCCDRECLSRVIRENDSLIRCLLQELENNQGNETKRKMFYQLRRNSLCLKAIGEITTQSKATLNSLNSKEEDQAIVHKLKLRSEMRGD
;
A
#
# COMPACT_ATOMS: atom_id res chain seq x y z
N MET A 1 -10.08 -61.52 28.62
CA MET A 1 -11.22 -60.61 28.40
C MET A 1 -10.66 -59.27 27.93
N ASN A 2 -10.68 -59.00 26.62
CA ASN A 2 -10.22 -57.71 26.08
C ASN A 2 -11.43 -56.80 25.89
N VAL A 3 -11.50 -55.73 26.67
CA VAL A 3 -12.49 -54.65 26.54
C VAL A 3 -12.04 -53.73 25.42
N ILE A 4 -12.69 -53.82 24.26
CA ILE A 4 -12.49 -52.89 23.14
C ILE A 4 -13.20 -51.58 23.51
N GLN A 5 -12.43 -50.55 23.84
CA GLN A 5 -12.92 -49.18 24.00
C GLN A 5 -13.26 -48.62 22.61
N ASN A 6 -14.54 -48.63 22.25
CA ASN A 6 -15.05 -47.91 21.08
C ASN A 6 -15.03 -46.41 21.36
N GLY A 7 -13.96 -45.73 20.93
CA GLY A 7 -13.95 -44.28 20.84
C GLY A 7 -15.03 -43.76 19.88
N PRO A 8 -15.58 -42.56 20.09
CA PRO A 8 -16.66 -42.02 19.28
C PRO A 8 -16.27 -42.03 17.79
N SER A 9 -17.10 -42.71 17.00
CA SER A 9 -16.96 -42.88 15.56
C SER A 9 -16.64 -41.55 14.88
N HIS A 10 -15.65 -41.55 13.98
CA HIS A 10 -15.22 -40.41 13.17
C HIS A 10 -16.40 -39.64 12.53
N ARG A 11 -17.51 -40.34 12.25
CA ARG A 11 -18.77 -39.75 11.76
C ARG A 11 -19.46 -38.81 12.74
N VAL A 12 -19.39 -39.06 14.05
CA VAL A 12 -19.98 -38.19 15.09
C VAL A 12 -19.20 -36.88 15.18
N ALA A 13 -17.88 -36.94 15.03
CA ALA A 13 -17.02 -35.75 14.99
C ALA A 13 -17.22 -34.93 13.70
N GLU A 14 -17.49 -35.57 12.56
CA GLU A 14 -17.82 -34.89 11.30
C GLU A 14 -19.22 -34.27 11.32
N LEU A 15 -20.24 -34.96 11.86
CA LEU A 15 -21.56 -34.38 12.06
C LEU A 15 -21.53 -33.19 13.02
N ALA A 16 -20.76 -33.27 14.11
CA ALA A 16 -20.59 -32.15 15.05
C ALA A 16 -19.89 -30.93 14.41
N ARG A 17 -18.99 -31.14 13.43
CA ARG A 17 -18.39 -30.05 12.64
C ARG A 17 -19.35 -29.48 11.59
N ALA A 18 -20.18 -30.31 10.98
CA ALA A 18 -21.19 -29.89 10.01
C ALA A 18 -22.38 -29.15 10.66
N MET A 19 -22.67 -29.46 11.93
CA MET A 19 -23.68 -28.77 12.74
C MET A 19 -23.12 -27.60 13.56
N ALA A 20 -21.81 -27.34 13.49
CA ALA A 20 -21.23 -26.16 14.12
C ALA A 20 -21.78 -24.94 13.37
N PRO A 21 -22.41 -23.96 14.07
CA PRO A 21 -22.89 -22.75 13.43
C PRO A 21 -21.70 -22.12 12.70
N ASP A 22 -21.92 -21.81 11.42
CA ASP A 22 -20.95 -21.13 10.58
C ASP A 22 -20.29 -20.01 11.39
N PRO A 23 -18.95 -19.90 11.48
CA PRO A 23 -18.30 -18.81 12.20
C PRO A 23 -18.89 -17.43 11.87
N PHE A 24 -19.44 -17.23 10.67
CA PHE A 24 -20.17 -16.02 10.28
C PHE A 24 -21.50 -15.81 11.02
N SER A 25 -22.25 -16.88 11.28
CA SER A 25 -23.49 -16.81 12.08
C SER A 25 -23.22 -16.45 13.55
N ARG A 26 -22.06 -16.84 14.09
CA ARG A 26 -21.65 -16.52 15.46
C ARG A 26 -21.21 -15.06 15.61
N GLU A 27 -20.43 -14.54 14.66
CA GLU A 27 -20.04 -13.12 14.63
C GLU A 27 -21.25 -12.19 14.47
N LYS A 28 -22.21 -12.56 13.61
CA LYS A 28 -23.47 -11.80 13.45
C LYS A 28 -24.29 -11.79 14.73
N LEU A 29 -24.42 -12.94 15.40
CA LEU A 29 -25.12 -13.03 16.69
C LEU A 29 -24.45 -12.19 17.78
N ASP A 30 -23.11 -12.18 17.83
CA ASP A 30 -22.37 -11.34 18.77
C ASP A 30 -22.60 -9.84 18.48
N PHE A 31 -22.68 -9.44 17.20
CA PHE A 31 -22.99 -8.06 16.82
C PHE A 31 -24.42 -7.65 17.19
N LEU A 32 -25.40 -8.52 16.94
CA LEU A 32 -26.80 -8.29 17.31
C LEU A 32 -26.98 -8.21 18.84
N LYS A 33 -26.25 -9.04 19.61
CA LYS A 33 -26.25 -8.99 21.09
C LYS A 33 -25.72 -7.67 21.65
N LEU A 34 -24.92 -6.93 20.88
CA LEU A 34 -24.42 -5.59 21.25
C LEU A 34 -25.41 -4.46 20.93
N GLY A 35 -26.61 -4.79 20.44
CA GLY A 35 -27.66 -3.83 20.12
C GLY A 35 -27.53 -3.21 18.72
N PHE A 36 -26.67 -3.76 17.86
CA PHE A 36 -26.61 -3.35 16.46
C PHE A 36 -27.78 -3.96 15.66
N GLN A 37 -28.27 -3.22 14.68
CA GLN A 37 -29.31 -3.66 13.75
C GLN A 37 -28.71 -4.48 12.59
N ASP A 38 -29.54 -5.27 11.90
CA ASP A 38 -29.10 -6.12 10.77
C ASP A 38 -28.43 -5.31 9.64
N ASN A 39 -28.97 -4.14 9.30
CA ASN A 39 -28.39 -3.22 8.31
C ASN A 39 -26.98 -2.74 8.70
N GLN A 40 -26.71 -2.52 9.99
CA GLN A 40 -25.40 -2.11 10.49
C GLN A 40 -24.36 -3.23 10.39
N TYR A 41 -24.81 -4.49 10.49
CA TYR A 41 -23.95 -5.64 10.26
C TYR A 41 -23.54 -5.76 8.78
N GLU A 42 -24.46 -5.54 7.84
CA GLU A 42 -24.16 -5.53 6.40
C GLU A 42 -23.16 -4.42 6.03
N GLU A 43 -23.32 -3.22 6.62
CA GLU A 43 -22.36 -2.13 6.45
C GLU A 43 -20.96 -2.49 6.97
N LEU A 44 -20.89 -3.15 8.14
CA LEU A 44 -19.62 -3.64 8.66
C LEU A 44 -18.99 -4.71 7.75
N GLU A 45 -19.81 -5.57 7.16
CA GLU A 45 -19.37 -6.59 6.23
C GLU A 45 -18.72 -5.98 4.98
N ALA A 46 -19.30 -4.89 4.46
CA ALA A 46 -18.72 -4.13 3.34
C ALA A 46 -17.33 -3.53 3.68
N LEU A 47 -17.04 -3.28 4.95
CA LEU A 47 -15.75 -2.78 5.44
C LEU A 47 -14.72 -3.90 5.71
N ARG A 48 -15.08 -5.17 5.54
CA ARG A 48 -14.16 -6.29 5.78
C ARG A 48 -12.96 -6.22 4.85
N CYS A 49 -11.80 -6.44 5.45
CA CYS A 49 -10.55 -6.49 4.72
C CYS A 49 -10.41 -7.84 4.01
N LYS A 50 -10.24 -7.81 2.68
CA LYS A 50 -10.05 -8.99 1.84
C LYS A 50 -8.61 -9.55 1.90
N ASP A 51 -7.94 -9.45 3.05
CA ASP A 51 -6.58 -9.99 3.21
C ASP A 51 -6.62 -11.52 3.38
N ARG A 52 -6.07 -12.24 2.40
CA ARG A 52 -6.12 -13.71 2.30
C ARG A 52 -5.15 -14.45 3.22
N ARG A 53 -4.35 -13.77 4.06
CA ARG A 53 -3.32 -14.43 4.90
C ARG A 53 -3.89 -15.39 5.96
N HIS A 54 -5.19 -15.31 6.27
CA HIS A 54 -5.87 -16.17 7.24
C HIS A 54 -7.22 -16.69 6.72
N ASN A 55 -7.24 -17.46 5.62
CA ASN A 55 -8.44 -18.17 5.15
C ASN A 55 -9.72 -17.31 5.07
N GLY A 56 -9.66 -16.15 4.42
CA GLY A 56 -10.88 -15.44 4.00
C GLY A 56 -10.84 -13.94 4.22
N HIS A 57 -10.74 -13.46 5.46
CA HIS A 57 -10.91 -12.04 5.77
C HIS A 57 -10.09 -11.61 6.99
N CYS A 58 -9.67 -10.35 7.03
CA CYS A 58 -9.02 -9.75 8.20
C CYS A 58 -10.02 -8.97 9.05
N ASN A 59 -10.19 -9.40 10.31
CA ASN A 59 -11.14 -8.83 11.27
C ASN A 59 -10.57 -7.63 12.04
N CYS A 60 -9.67 -6.82 11.47
CA CYS A 60 -9.08 -5.69 12.19
C CYS A 60 -10.08 -4.55 12.45
N VAL A 61 -10.99 -4.25 11.52
CA VAL A 61 -12.05 -3.24 11.73
C VAL A 61 -13.05 -3.73 12.78
N HIS A 62 -13.49 -4.99 12.66
CA HIS A 62 -14.38 -5.62 13.65
C HIS A 62 -13.76 -5.61 15.05
N ARG A 63 -12.49 -6.02 15.17
CA ARG A 63 -11.74 -5.92 16.43
C ARG A 63 -11.65 -4.48 16.92
N TYR A 64 -11.40 -3.51 16.05
CA TYR A 64 -11.38 -2.11 16.47
C TYR A 64 -12.73 -1.65 17.00
N ILE A 65 -13.85 -2.09 16.44
CA ILE A 65 -15.19 -1.69 16.89
C ILE A 65 -15.55 -2.35 18.22
N ILE A 66 -15.15 -3.61 18.41
CA ILE A 66 -15.50 -4.41 19.59
C ILE A 66 -14.46 -4.28 20.73
N SER A 67 -13.22 -3.90 20.43
CA SER A 67 -12.10 -3.93 21.39
C SER A 67 -12.41 -3.08 22.63
N SER A 68 -12.62 -3.67 23.79
CA SER A 68 -12.62 -2.90 25.03
C SER A 68 -11.21 -2.32 25.26
N GLY A 69 -11.04 -1.01 25.08
CA GLY A 69 -9.76 -0.32 25.28
C GLY A 69 -9.20 -0.43 26.69
N ASP A 70 -10.00 -0.85 27.67
CA ASP A 70 -9.67 -0.79 29.10
C ASP A 70 -9.72 -2.16 29.81
N VAL A 71 -9.31 -3.26 29.17
CA VAL A 71 -9.28 -4.58 29.85
C VAL A 71 -7.86 -5.15 29.87
N PRO A 72 -7.31 -5.52 31.04
CA PRO A 72 -5.96 -6.05 31.21
C PRO A 72 -5.69 -7.27 30.32
N SER A 73 -4.44 -7.41 29.88
CA SER A 73 -4.00 -8.51 29.02
C SER A 73 -4.05 -9.84 29.76
N GLY A 74 -5.04 -10.68 29.46
CA GLY A 74 -5.15 -12.04 30.03
C GLY A 74 -6.37 -12.83 29.56
N GLU A 75 -7.47 -12.16 29.22
CA GLU A 75 -8.73 -12.85 28.90
C GLU A 75 -9.10 -12.87 27.42
N ARG A 76 -9.60 -14.04 26.99
CA ARG A 76 -9.94 -14.31 25.59
C ARG A 76 -11.18 -13.50 25.17
N PRO A 77 -11.24 -12.97 23.93
CA PRO A 77 -12.28 -12.01 23.51
C PRO A 77 -13.72 -12.47 23.65
N TRP A 78 -13.98 -13.78 23.61
CA TRP A 78 -15.33 -14.37 23.68
C TRP A 78 -15.85 -14.58 25.11
N GLN A 79 -15.07 -14.27 26.14
CA GLN A 79 -15.50 -14.35 27.56
C GLN A 79 -16.06 -13.02 28.08
N ARG A 80 -16.27 -12.02 27.22
CA ARG A 80 -16.69 -10.65 27.61
C ARG A 80 -18.18 -10.45 27.37
N GLU A 81 -19.03 -10.80 28.34
CA GLU A 81 -20.49 -10.54 28.28
C GLU A 81 -20.87 -9.05 28.44
N HIS A 82 -19.92 -8.18 28.77
CA HIS A 82 -20.14 -6.74 28.85
C HIS A 82 -19.10 -5.95 28.05
N ILE A 83 -19.29 -5.93 26.73
CA ILE A 83 -18.74 -4.88 25.87
C ILE A 83 -19.57 -3.62 26.17
N ASN A 84 -18.93 -2.52 26.58
CA ASN A 84 -19.59 -1.22 26.70
C ASN A 84 -20.16 -0.83 25.33
N SER A 85 -21.48 -1.04 25.17
CA SER A 85 -22.21 -0.93 23.91
C SER A 85 -22.11 0.48 23.32
N SER A 86 -22.06 1.51 24.17
CA SER A 86 -21.92 2.92 23.76
C SER A 86 -20.59 3.18 23.03
N ALA A 87 -19.45 2.86 23.63
CA ALA A 87 -18.13 3.09 23.04
C ALA A 87 -17.93 2.28 21.74
N SER A 88 -18.53 1.10 21.66
CA SER A 88 -18.48 0.26 20.45
C SER A 88 -19.35 0.83 19.34
N LEU A 89 -20.55 1.32 19.70
CA LEU A 89 -21.44 2.03 18.78
C LEU A 89 -20.81 3.34 18.27
N ASP A 90 -20.11 4.09 19.12
CA ASP A 90 -19.43 5.33 18.72
C ASP A 90 -18.29 5.05 17.75
N ARG A 91 -17.50 3.98 17.99
CA ARG A 91 -16.45 3.54 17.05
C ARG A 91 -17.03 3.06 15.73
N PHE A 92 -18.15 2.33 15.76
CA PHE A 92 -18.86 1.94 14.56
C PHE A 92 -19.33 3.18 13.77
N LYS A 93 -20.07 4.09 14.40
CA LYS A 93 -20.53 5.34 13.80
C LYS A 93 -19.37 6.16 13.23
N ARG A 94 -18.24 6.22 13.93
CA ARG A 94 -17.03 6.91 13.49
C ARG A 94 -16.47 6.30 12.20
N VAL A 95 -16.32 4.99 12.13
CA VAL A 95 -15.80 4.30 10.93
C VAL A 95 -16.74 4.47 9.74
N ILE A 96 -18.05 4.35 9.95
CA ILE A 96 -19.07 4.55 8.91
C ILE A 96 -19.06 6.00 8.41
N CYS A 97 -18.98 6.97 9.31
CA CYS A 97 -18.86 8.39 8.95
C CYS A 97 -17.64 8.63 8.06
N ILE A 98 -16.46 8.13 8.48
CA ILE A 98 -15.23 8.23 7.69
C ILE A 98 -15.40 7.56 6.33
N HIS A 99 -16.05 6.40 6.27
CA HIS A 99 -16.26 5.67 5.02
C HIS A 99 -17.12 6.44 4.02
N ASN A 100 -18.25 6.96 4.49
CA ASN A 100 -19.21 7.67 3.66
C ASN A 100 -18.63 9.01 3.19
N GLU A 101 -17.93 9.73 4.07
CA GLU A 101 -17.27 10.98 3.72
C GLU A 101 -16.14 10.75 2.70
N ALA A 102 -15.33 9.69 2.86
CA ALA A 102 -14.32 9.31 1.88
C ALA A 102 -14.95 9.03 0.50
N LEU A 103 -16.09 8.31 0.46
CA LEU A 103 -16.78 7.99 -0.78
C LEU A 103 -17.32 9.26 -1.45
N ASN A 104 -17.90 10.18 -0.68
CA ASN A 104 -18.40 11.46 -1.16
C ASN A 104 -17.26 12.31 -1.74
N LEU A 105 -16.16 12.47 -1.01
CA LEU A 105 -14.98 13.24 -1.44
C LEU A 105 -14.25 12.61 -2.63
N LYS A 106 -14.35 11.29 -2.80
CA LYS A 106 -13.80 10.61 -3.98
C LYS A 106 -14.62 10.88 -5.24
N ASN A 107 -15.94 11.04 -5.09
CA ASN A 107 -16.88 11.27 -6.19
C ASN A 107 -16.98 12.76 -6.58
N THR A 108 -16.45 13.68 -5.76
CA THR A 108 -16.31 15.09 -6.17
C THR A 108 -15.24 15.21 -7.25
N ARG A 109 -15.62 15.80 -8.40
CA ARG A 109 -14.73 15.95 -9.56
C ARG A 109 -13.46 16.70 -9.17
N ASN A 110 -12.32 16.27 -9.73
CA ASN A 110 -11.07 16.96 -9.55
C ASN A 110 -11.03 18.20 -10.48
N PRO A 111 -10.90 19.42 -9.95
CA PRO A 111 -10.80 20.63 -10.78
C PRO A 111 -9.47 20.72 -11.54
N VAL A 112 -8.42 19.99 -11.11
CA VAL A 112 -7.09 20.05 -11.74
C VAL A 112 -6.86 18.82 -12.62
N ALA A 113 -6.87 19.05 -13.94
CA ALA A 113 -6.58 18.03 -14.95
C ALA A 113 -5.22 17.35 -14.67
N GLY A 114 -5.23 16.04 -14.42
CA GLY A 114 -4.04 15.21 -14.28
C GLY A 114 -3.80 14.58 -12.90
N ARG A 115 -4.54 14.96 -11.85
CA ARG A 115 -4.53 14.22 -10.57
C ARG A 115 -5.73 13.29 -10.48
N LYS A 116 -5.53 12.07 -9.94
CA LYS A 116 -6.61 11.09 -9.74
C LYS A 116 -7.57 11.46 -8.61
N TYR A 117 -7.11 12.26 -7.64
CA TYR A 117 -7.86 12.65 -6.44
C TYR A 117 -7.78 14.15 -6.19
N SER A 118 -8.85 14.73 -5.65
CA SER A 118 -8.89 16.13 -5.21
C SER A 118 -7.97 16.36 -4.01
N GLU A 119 -7.65 17.62 -3.75
CA GLU A 119 -6.86 18.02 -2.57
C GLU A 119 -7.61 17.72 -1.28
N ALA A 120 -8.90 18.09 -1.21
CA ALA A 120 -9.79 17.76 -0.09
C ALA A 120 -9.81 16.25 0.24
N PHE A 121 -9.91 15.38 -0.77
CA PHE A 121 -9.82 13.93 -0.56
C PHE A 121 -8.44 13.51 -0.03
N SER A 122 -7.37 14.14 -0.53
CA SER A 122 -6.01 13.80 -0.13
C SER A 122 -5.73 14.18 1.33
N ASP A 123 -6.19 15.33 1.77
CA ASP A 123 -6.06 15.79 3.15
C ASP A 123 -6.90 14.93 4.10
N PHE A 124 -8.15 14.64 3.70
CA PHE A 124 -9.02 13.73 4.43
C PHE A 124 -8.37 12.35 4.67
N VAL A 125 -7.83 11.75 3.60
CA VAL A 125 -7.14 10.45 3.72
C VAL A 125 -5.91 10.56 4.63
N THR A 126 -5.17 11.66 4.57
CA THR A 126 -3.94 11.84 5.37
C THR A 126 -4.26 11.90 6.87
N VAL A 127 -5.30 12.63 7.26
CA VAL A 127 -5.77 12.73 8.65
C VAL A 127 -6.25 11.37 9.15
N HIS A 128 -7.21 10.76 8.46
CA HIS A 128 -7.84 9.53 8.96
C HIS A 128 -6.97 8.29 8.80
N LYS A 129 -5.99 8.29 7.89
CA LYS A 129 -4.96 7.24 7.84
C LYS A 129 -4.17 7.17 9.15
N LYS A 130 -3.80 8.32 9.75
CA LYS A 130 -3.06 8.34 11.02
C LYS A 130 -3.93 7.79 12.15
N GLU A 131 -5.17 8.26 12.25
CA GLU A 131 -6.17 7.79 13.22
C GLU A 131 -6.36 6.26 13.13
N LEU A 132 -6.67 5.73 11.95
CA LEU A 132 -6.92 4.30 11.76
C LEU A 132 -5.66 3.45 12.00
N THR A 133 -4.46 3.98 11.70
CA THR A 133 -3.19 3.29 11.96
C THR A 133 -2.90 3.20 13.46
N GLN A 134 -3.15 4.27 14.22
CA GLN A 134 -3.01 4.26 15.69
C GLN A 134 -3.93 3.22 16.34
N ASN A 135 -5.10 3.02 15.74
CA ASN A 135 -6.07 2.00 16.15
C ASN A 135 -5.76 0.58 15.66
N LYS A 136 -4.53 0.31 15.20
CA LYS A 136 -4.03 -1.01 14.76
C LYS A 136 -4.85 -1.62 13.60
N ILE A 137 -5.51 -0.80 12.79
CA ILE A 137 -6.21 -1.25 11.59
C ILE A 137 -5.18 -1.46 10.47
N CYS A 138 -5.27 -2.58 9.75
CA CYS A 138 -4.27 -2.90 8.72
C CYS A 138 -4.43 -2.02 7.47
N LYS A 139 -3.34 -1.79 6.72
CA LYS A 139 -3.34 -0.91 5.53
C LYS A 139 -4.38 -1.28 4.47
N LYS A 140 -4.69 -2.57 4.31
CA LYS A 140 -5.72 -3.05 3.39
C LYS A 140 -7.14 -2.68 3.84
N ALA A 141 -7.42 -2.78 5.14
CA ALA A 141 -8.68 -2.31 5.71
C ALA A 141 -8.80 -0.78 5.61
N ILE A 142 -7.72 -0.04 5.91
CA ILE A 142 -7.67 1.42 5.76
C ILE A 142 -7.98 1.82 4.31
N SER A 143 -7.43 1.09 3.33
CA SER A 143 -7.69 1.31 1.90
C SER A 143 -9.17 1.09 1.55
N THR A 144 -9.83 0.09 2.13
CA THR A 144 -11.28 -0.15 1.98
C THR A 144 -12.10 0.97 2.62
N VAL A 145 -11.83 1.30 3.89
CA VAL A 145 -12.57 2.34 4.63
C VAL A 145 -12.45 3.69 3.90
N LEU A 146 -11.24 4.07 3.49
CA LEU A 146 -10.96 5.38 2.87
C LEU A 146 -11.13 5.40 1.34
N HIS A 147 -11.60 4.31 0.72
CA HIS A 147 -11.82 4.22 -0.74
C HIS A 147 -10.63 4.58 -1.65
N CYS A 148 -9.40 4.51 -1.12
CA CYS A 148 -8.18 4.88 -1.82
C CYS A 148 -7.33 3.65 -2.17
N SER A 149 -6.49 3.74 -3.21
CA SER A 149 -5.58 2.64 -3.56
C SER A 149 -4.48 2.45 -2.50
N LEU A 150 -3.99 1.22 -2.31
CA LEU A 150 -2.83 0.98 -1.47
C LEU A 150 -1.62 1.85 -1.85
N ASN A 151 -1.37 2.04 -3.16
CA ASN A 151 -0.29 2.89 -3.65
C ASN A 151 -0.41 4.35 -3.17
N PHE A 152 -1.66 4.84 -3.05
CA PHE A 152 -1.93 6.17 -2.50
C PHE A 152 -1.55 6.23 -1.01
N LEU A 153 -1.89 5.20 -0.23
CA LEU A 153 -1.49 5.10 1.18
C LEU A 153 0.04 4.99 1.36
N TYR A 154 0.75 4.37 0.42
CA TYR A 154 2.22 4.28 0.45
C TYR A 154 2.92 5.53 -0.10
N ARG A 155 2.18 6.49 -0.69
CA ARG A 155 2.76 7.65 -1.37
C ARG A 155 3.59 8.52 -0.41
N ASP A 156 3.20 8.65 0.86
CA ASP A 156 3.99 9.39 1.86
C ASP A 156 5.36 8.77 2.14
N GLN A 157 5.50 7.45 2.01
CA GLN A 157 6.79 6.76 2.17
C GLN A 157 7.68 6.88 0.93
N ASN A 158 7.07 7.11 -0.24
CA ASN A 158 7.76 7.29 -1.53
C ASN A 158 7.90 8.75 -1.95
N ASN A 159 7.34 9.69 -1.18
CA ASN A 159 7.41 11.14 -1.38
C ASN A 159 8.65 11.77 -0.74
N ASN A 160 9.64 10.97 -0.32
CA ASN A 160 11.01 11.43 -0.48
C ASN A 160 11.15 11.77 -1.97
N LYS A 161 10.95 13.05 -2.32
CA LYS A 161 11.35 13.62 -3.60
C LYS A 161 12.67 12.93 -3.91
N ARG A 162 12.77 12.20 -5.01
CA ARG A 162 14.02 11.53 -5.41
C ARG A 162 15.04 12.65 -5.50
N ARG A 163 15.77 12.86 -4.40
CA ARG A 163 16.69 13.96 -4.25
C ARG A 163 17.80 13.65 -5.23
N VAL A 164 18.14 14.60 -6.07
CA VAL A 164 19.31 14.45 -6.92
C VAL A 164 20.47 14.16 -5.96
N PRO A 165 21.19 13.04 -6.16
CA PRO A 165 22.24 12.63 -5.25
C PRO A 165 23.36 13.67 -5.29
N ARG A 166 23.95 13.98 -4.14
CA ARG A 166 25.13 14.85 -4.09
C ARG A 166 26.36 14.08 -4.54
N ILE A 167 27.37 14.78 -5.06
CA ILE A 167 28.60 14.13 -5.53
C ILE A 167 29.32 13.43 -4.39
N GLU A 168 29.33 14.03 -3.21
CA GLU A 168 29.96 13.48 -2.01
C GLU A 168 29.32 12.12 -1.64
N ASP A 169 27.99 12.01 -1.78
CA ASP A 169 27.26 10.77 -1.56
C ASP A 169 27.61 9.73 -2.63
N LEU A 170 27.80 10.13 -3.88
CA LEU A 170 28.11 9.22 -4.98
C LEU A 170 29.53 8.65 -4.90
N VAL A 171 30.52 9.46 -4.53
CA VAL A 171 31.93 9.03 -4.42
C VAL A 171 32.08 7.91 -3.39
N SER A 172 31.31 7.97 -2.30
CA SER A 172 31.32 6.98 -1.23
C SER A 172 30.67 5.63 -1.61
N LYS A 173 29.94 5.56 -2.73
CA LYS A 173 29.17 4.36 -3.09
C LYS A 173 29.98 3.38 -3.93
N ARG A 174 30.02 2.13 -3.47
CA ARG A 174 30.56 1.01 -4.24
C ARG A 174 29.57 0.50 -5.29
N CYS A 175 29.90 0.71 -6.56
CA CYS A 175 29.08 0.28 -7.70
C CYS A 175 29.50 -1.09 -8.29
N CYS A 176 30.78 -1.45 -8.26
CA CYS A 176 31.33 -2.71 -8.75
C CYS A 176 32.79 -2.84 -8.29
N ASP A 177 33.42 -3.99 -8.56
CA ASP A 177 34.84 -4.24 -8.20
C ASP A 177 35.81 -3.27 -8.87
N ARG A 178 35.42 -2.69 -10.01
CA ARG A 178 36.22 -1.68 -10.74
C ARG A 178 36.00 -0.25 -10.24
N GLU A 179 35.11 -0.05 -9.27
CA GLU A 179 34.76 1.26 -8.69
C GLU A 179 34.51 2.35 -9.75
N CYS A 180 33.85 1.97 -10.86
CA CYS A 180 33.72 2.82 -12.05
C CYS A 180 33.04 4.16 -11.77
N LEU A 181 32.14 4.23 -10.78
CA LEU A 181 31.49 5.48 -10.36
C LEU A 181 32.51 6.46 -9.79
N SER A 182 33.26 6.06 -8.77
CA SER A 182 34.27 6.91 -8.13
C SER A 182 35.43 7.25 -9.07
N ARG A 183 35.75 6.36 -10.03
CA ARG A 183 36.71 6.64 -11.10
C ARG A 183 36.20 7.72 -12.06
N VAL A 184 35.00 7.54 -12.62
CA VAL A 184 34.43 8.51 -13.58
C VAL A 184 34.16 9.86 -12.92
N ILE A 185 33.75 9.90 -11.66
CA ILE A 185 33.60 11.18 -10.94
C ILE A 185 34.94 11.90 -10.83
N ARG A 186 36.04 11.18 -10.56
CA ARG A 186 37.38 11.79 -10.48
C ARG A 186 37.90 12.26 -11.84
N GLU A 187 37.63 11.49 -12.90
CA GLU A 187 38.11 11.79 -14.25
C GLU A 187 37.24 12.82 -14.99
N ASN A 188 35.94 12.87 -14.68
CA ASN A 188 34.94 13.65 -15.40
C ASN A 188 33.97 14.37 -14.45
N ASP A 189 34.49 15.00 -13.38
CA ASP A 189 33.68 15.69 -12.37
C ASP A 189 32.74 16.74 -12.98
N SER A 190 33.22 17.50 -13.96
CA SER A 190 32.44 18.53 -14.66
C SER A 190 31.23 17.94 -15.39
N LEU A 191 31.39 16.82 -16.10
CA LEU A 191 30.30 16.12 -16.77
C LEU A 191 29.25 15.67 -15.75
N ILE A 192 29.67 15.04 -14.66
CA ILE A 192 28.74 14.56 -13.62
C ILE A 192 28.01 15.74 -12.96
N ARG A 193 28.67 16.86 -12.70
CA ARG A 193 28.01 18.09 -12.19
C ARG A 193 26.95 18.62 -13.16
N CYS A 194 27.27 18.75 -14.44
CA CYS A 194 26.31 19.19 -15.46
C CYS A 194 25.10 18.26 -15.53
N LEU A 195 25.32 16.95 -15.50
CA LEU A 195 24.27 15.95 -15.52
C LEU A 195 23.35 16.01 -14.28
N LEU A 196 23.93 16.18 -13.08
CA LEU A 196 23.16 16.35 -11.85
C LEU A 196 22.35 17.65 -11.87
N GLN A 197 22.93 18.74 -12.38
CA GLN A 197 22.23 20.01 -12.54
C GLN A 197 21.08 19.90 -13.55
N GLU A 198 21.25 19.15 -14.63
CA GLU A 198 20.18 18.86 -15.58
C GLU A 198 19.04 18.04 -14.93
N LEU A 199 19.35 17.09 -14.03
CA LEU A 199 18.34 16.37 -13.25
C LEU A 199 17.59 17.27 -12.26
N GLU A 200 18.28 18.24 -11.66
CA GLU A 200 17.64 19.21 -10.75
C GLU A 200 16.66 20.10 -11.50
N ASN A 201 17.08 20.60 -12.67
CA ASN A 201 16.26 21.48 -13.51
C ASN A 201 15.13 20.72 -14.22
N ASN A 202 15.36 19.46 -14.61
CA ASN A 202 14.43 18.64 -15.39
C ASN A 202 14.33 17.21 -14.84
N GLN A 203 13.45 17.00 -13.86
CA GLN A 203 13.19 15.67 -13.28
C GLN A 203 12.39 14.71 -14.18
N GLY A 204 12.19 15.07 -15.46
CA GLY A 204 11.44 14.30 -16.44
C GLY A 204 12.03 12.91 -16.70
N ASN A 205 11.16 11.94 -17.00
CA ASN A 205 11.62 10.60 -17.38
C ASN A 205 12.45 10.58 -18.67
N GLU A 206 12.24 11.55 -19.56
CA GLU A 206 13.02 11.68 -20.80
C GLU A 206 14.48 12.04 -20.52
N THR A 207 14.71 13.08 -19.71
CA THR A 207 16.06 13.49 -19.25
C THR A 207 16.79 12.32 -18.63
N LYS A 208 16.14 11.59 -17.71
CA LYS A 208 16.74 10.41 -17.07
C LYS A 208 17.08 9.29 -18.07
N ARG A 209 16.36 9.16 -19.18
CA ARG A 209 16.66 8.19 -20.25
C ARG A 209 17.83 8.65 -21.11
N LYS A 210 17.89 9.92 -21.52
CA LYS A 210 19.04 10.49 -22.25
C LYS A 210 20.33 10.32 -21.46
N MET A 211 20.28 10.65 -20.17
CA MET A 211 21.40 10.49 -19.26
C MET A 211 21.87 9.04 -19.10
N PHE A 212 20.94 8.07 -19.10
CA PHE A 212 21.31 6.66 -19.07
C PHE A 212 22.25 6.31 -20.23
N TYR A 213 21.93 6.73 -21.46
CA TYR A 213 22.74 6.43 -22.64
C TYR A 213 24.07 7.21 -22.64
N GLN A 214 24.08 8.47 -22.21
CA GLN A 214 25.32 9.25 -22.03
C GLN A 214 26.27 8.60 -21.01
N LEU A 215 25.76 8.18 -19.86
CA LEU A 215 26.55 7.51 -18.82
C LEU A 215 27.02 6.12 -19.26
N ARG A 216 26.19 5.39 -20.01
CA ARG A 216 26.55 4.09 -20.59
C ARG A 216 27.71 4.21 -21.60
N ARG A 217 27.73 5.26 -22.42
CA ARG A 217 28.86 5.55 -23.35
C ARG A 217 30.17 5.80 -22.61
N ASN A 218 30.10 6.36 -21.39
CA ASN A 218 31.24 6.57 -20.50
C ASN A 218 31.62 5.31 -19.69
N SER A 219 31.19 4.12 -20.14
CA SER A 219 31.56 2.82 -19.54
C SER A 219 31.18 2.64 -18.06
N LEU A 220 30.15 3.35 -17.57
CA LEU A 220 29.62 3.12 -16.23
C LEU A 220 28.77 1.84 -16.20
N CYS A 221 28.88 1.09 -15.10
CA CYS A 221 28.02 -0.07 -14.88
C CYS A 221 26.59 0.36 -14.53
N LEU A 222 25.61 -0.53 -14.75
CA LEU A 222 24.19 -0.24 -14.47
C LEU A 222 23.94 0.20 -13.03
N LYS A 223 24.68 -0.36 -12.05
CA LYS A 223 24.56 0.07 -10.65
C LYS A 223 24.97 1.54 -10.49
N ALA A 224 26.10 1.93 -11.05
CA ALA A 224 26.57 3.33 -11.01
C ALA A 224 25.58 4.29 -11.70
N ILE A 225 25.08 3.91 -12.87
CA ILE A 225 24.06 4.69 -13.59
C ILE A 225 22.78 4.82 -12.74
N GLY A 226 22.37 3.75 -12.06
CA GLY A 226 21.23 3.75 -11.15
C GLY A 226 21.41 4.71 -9.97
N GLU A 227 22.60 4.76 -9.38
CA GLU A 227 22.92 5.70 -8.31
C GLU A 227 22.81 7.17 -8.76
N ILE A 228 23.31 7.50 -9.96
CA ILE A 228 23.25 8.86 -10.52
C ILE A 228 21.81 9.23 -10.93
N THR A 229 21.15 8.37 -11.69
CA THR A 229 19.85 8.68 -12.32
C THR A 229 18.65 8.45 -11.41
N THR A 230 18.83 7.80 -10.26
CA THR A 230 17.76 7.36 -9.33
C THR A 230 16.72 6.45 -9.98
N GLN A 231 17.09 5.77 -11.06
CA GLN A 231 16.22 4.83 -11.76
C GLN A 231 16.22 3.45 -11.09
N SER A 232 15.08 2.77 -11.15
CA SER A 232 14.95 1.42 -10.58
C SER A 232 15.74 0.41 -11.39
N LYS A 233 16.18 -0.69 -10.75
CA LYS A 233 16.83 -1.82 -11.44
C LYS A 233 16.03 -2.34 -12.64
N ALA A 234 14.70 -2.43 -12.50
CA ALA A 234 13.82 -2.86 -13.58
C ALA A 234 13.84 -1.87 -14.77
N THR A 235 13.85 -0.57 -14.50
CA THR A 235 13.99 0.47 -15.53
C THR A 235 15.33 0.38 -16.25
N LEU A 236 16.42 0.26 -15.49
CA LEU A 236 17.78 0.17 -16.05
C LEU A 236 17.93 -1.07 -16.95
N ASN A 237 17.44 -2.22 -16.51
CA ASN A 237 17.44 -3.44 -17.33
C ASN A 237 16.63 -3.27 -18.62
N SER A 238 15.46 -2.62 -18.53
CA SER A 238 14.64 -2.33 -19.71
C SER A 238 15.28 -1.34 -20.69
N LEU A 239 16.09 -0.39 -20.21
CA LEU A 239 16.83 0.53 -21.08
C LEU A 239 18.07 -0.13 -21.66
N ASN A 240 18.71 -1.02 -20.91
CA ASN A 240 19.89 -1.75 -21.38
C ASN A 240 19.60 -2.64 -22.60
N SER A 241 18.37 -3.16 -22.68
CA SER A 241 17.90 -4.00 -23.79
C SER A 241 17.33 -3.22 -24.98
N LYS A 242 17.40 -1.88 -24.99
CA LYS A 242 16.83 -1.02 -26.03
C LYS A 242 17.87 -0.06 -26.60
N GLU A 243 17.76 0.21 -27.90
CA GLU A 243 18.48 1.30 -28.55
C GLU A 243 17.96 2.66 -28.08
N GLU A 244 18.82 3.68 -28.11
CA GLU A 244 18.53 5.02 -27.57
C GLU A 244 17.27 5.64 -28.18
N ASP A 245 17.16 5.58 -29.52
CA ASP A 245 16.03 6.15 -30.26
C ASP A 245 14.69 5.46 -29.90
N GLN A 246 14.73 4.15 -29.68
CA GLN A 246 13.53 3.37 -29.33
C GLN A 246 13.09 3.62 -27.87
N ALA A 247 14.04 3.89 -26.99
CA ALA A 247 13.78 4.12 -25.57
C ALA A 247 13.29 5.54 -25.29
N ILE A 248 13.72 6.56 -26.03
CA ILE A 248 13.32 7.95 -25.78
C ILE A 248 11.94 8.25 -26.39
N VAL A 249 11.61 7.68 -27.55
CA VAL A 249 10.42 8.03 -28.36
C VAL A 249 9.10 7.40 -27.88
N HIS A 250 9.13 6.43 -26.96
CA HIS A 250 7.98 5.58 -26.61
C HIS A 250 6.74 6.31 -26.00
N LYS A 251 6.75 7.63 -25.82
CA LYS A 251 5.58 8.41 -25.37
C LYS A 251 4.92 9.28 -26.44
N LEU A 252 5.57 9.55 -27.57
CA LEU A 252 4.98 10.39 -28.62
C LEU A 252 4.10 9.55 -29.56
N LYS A 253 4.57 8.37 -30.02
CA LYS A 253 3.81 7.52 -30.95
C LYS A 253 2.51 6.97 -30.38
N LEU A 254 2.49 6.51 -29.14
CA LEU A 254 1.27 5.97 -28.50
C LEU A 254 0.18 7.02 -28.28
N ARG A 255 0.51 8.32 -28.32
CA ARG A 255 -0.45 9.41 -28.14
C ARG A 255 -0.99 9.95 -29.46
N SER A 256 -0.20 9.89 -30.54
CA SER A 256 -0.66 10.18 -31.90
C SER A 256 -1.48 9.02 -32.46
N GLU A 257 -1.12 7.76 -32.19
CA GLU A 257 -1.90 6.61 -32.69
C GLU A 257 -3.25 6.43 -31.96
N MET A 258 -3.41 6.98 -30.75
CA MET A 258 -4.70 6.99 -30.03
C MET A 258 -5.55 8.26 -30.26
N ARG A 259 -5.00 9.26 -30.94
CA ARG A 259 -5.74 10.41 -31.46
C ARG A 259 -5.70 10.26 -32.98
N GLY A 260 -6.58 9.44 -33.53
CA GLY A 260 -6.64 9.24 -34.98
C GLY A 260 -6.72 10.58 -35.69
N ASP A 261 -5.58 10.99 -36.24
CA ASP A 261 -5.44 11.86 -37.39
C ASP A 261 -4.94 10.98 -38.54
#